data_AF-A0A6C0IHE9-F1
#
_entry.id   AF-A0A6C0IHE9-F1
#
_cell.length_a   1.000
_cell.length_b   1.000
_cell.length_c   1.000
_cell.angle_alpha   90.00
_cell.angle_beta   90.00
_cell.angle_gamma   90.00
#
_symmetry.space_group_name_H-M   'P 1'
#
loop_
_entity.id
_entity.type
_entity.pdbx_description
1 polymer ?
#
loop_
_entity_poly.entity_id
_entity_poly.type
_entity_poly.pdbx_seq_one_letter_code
_entity_poly.pdbx_strand_id
1 'polypeptide(L)' 'MSEFHSLTCPHCSGTIIVYPNELNCRIFRHGVYRATNEPIPPHLIKEECDRLVLENMIYGCGKPFMVNHEIQAVACDYI' A
#
# COMPACT_ATOMS: atom_id res chain seq x y z
N MET A 1 2.60 -2.35 23.99
CA MET A 1 2.87 -1.11 23.23
C MET A 1 2.71 -1.50 21.77
N SER A 2 1.78 -0.89 21.05
CA SER A 2 1.54 -1.21 19.64
C SER A 2 2.68 -0.64 18.80
N GLU A 3 3.63 -1.51 18.42
CA GLU A 3 4.68 -1.17 17.46
C GLU A 3 4.05 -1.09 16.07
N PHE A 4 4.20 0.06 15.41
CA PHE A 4 3.80 0.27 14.03
C PHE A 4 4.99 0.85 13.27
N HIS A 5 5.06 0.55 11.99
CA HIS A 5 6.11 1.05 11.12
C HIS A 5 5.52 2.06 10.15
N SER A 6 6.10 3.26 10.11
CA SER A 6 5.79 4.27 9.10
C SER A 6 6.69 4.06 7.88
N LEU A 7 6.06 3.79 6.75
CA LEU A 7 6.72 3.59 5.47
C LEU A 7 6.39 4.74 4.52
N THR A 8 7.36 5.14 3.71
CA THR A 8 7.15 6.15 2.67
C THR A 8 6.97 5.44 1.33
N CYS A 9 5.83 5.65 0.68
CA CYS A 9 5.55 5.08 -0.62
C CYS A 9 6.60 5.56 -1.65
N PRO A 10 7.30 4.64 -2.35
CA PRO A 10 8.34 5.01 -3.30
C PRO A 10 7.79 5.65 -4.58
N HIS A 11 6.47 5.60 -4.81
CA HIS A 11 5.83 6.09 -6.04
C HIS A 11 5.26 7.51 -5.93
N CYS A 12 4.74 7.90 -4.77
CA CYS A 12 4.11 9.20 -4.57
C CYS A 12 4.54 9.88 -3.26
N SER A 13 5.53 9.33 -2.56
CA SER A 13 6.04 9.85 -1.29
C SER A 13 5.01 9.95 -0.16
N GLY A 14 3.86 9.27 -0.29
CA GLY A 14 2.84 9.25 0.75
C GLY A 14 3.22 8.32 1.90
N THR A 15 2.80 8.67 3.11
CA THR A 15 3.09 7.87 4.32
C THR A 15 2.05 6.78 4.49
N ILE A 16 2.51 5.58 4.83
CA ILE A 16 1.70 4.39 5.09
C ILE A 16 2.11 3.86 6.44
N ILE A 17 1.14 3.46 7.25
CA ILE A 17 1.39 2.82 8.53
C ILE A 17 1.09 1.33 8.34
N VAL A 18 2.06 0.48 8.67
CA VAL A 18 1.88 -0.97 8.64
C VAL A 18 2.19 -1.54 10.00
N TYR A 19 1.43 -2.55 10.39
CA TYR A 19 1.69 -3.27 11.63
C TYR A 19 2.56 -4.52 11.37
N PRO A 20 3.38 -4.96 12.35
CA PRO A 20 4.25 -6.12 12.19
C PRO A 20 3.51 -7.41 11.79
N ASN A 21 2.25 -7.58 12.20
CA ASN A 21 1.39 -8.70 11.84
C ASN A 21 0.94 -8.68 10.37
N GLU A 22 1.03 -7.54 9.68
CA GLU A 22 0.67 -7.39 8.27
C GLU A 22 1.86 -7.61 7.32
N LEU A 23 3.09 -7.64 7.86
CA LEU A 23 4.34 -7.84 7.11
C LEU A 23 4.59 -9.30 6.65
N ASN A 24 3.59 -10.19 6.74
CA ASN A 24 3.74 -11.59 6.33
C ASN A 24 3.99 -11.73 4.81
N CYS A 25 3.22 -11.02 3.99
CA CYS A 25 3.36 -11.05 2.52
C CYS A 25 4.42 -10.06 2.02
N ARG A 26 4.65 -8.96 2.76
CA ARG A 26 5.56 -7.85 2.42
C ARG A 26 5.27 -7.13 1.11
N ILE A 27 4.23 -7.52 0.38
CA ILE A 27 3.74 -6.83 -0.80
C ILE A 27 2.51 -6.06 -0.37
N PHE A 28 2.51 -4.77 -0.65
CA PHE A 28 1.42 -3.86 -0.31
C PHE A 28 1.10 -2.98 -1.51
N ARG A 29 -0.11 -2.42 -1.53
CA ARG A 29 -0.48 -1.39 -2.48
C ARG A 29 -0.79 -0.12 -1.72
N HIS A 30 -0.29 1.00 -2.21
CA HIS A 30 -0.56 2.28 -1.55
C HIS A 30 -1.97 2.75 -1.89
N GLY A 31 -2.95 2.25 -1.15
CA GLY A 31 -4.35 2.58 -1.31
C GLY A 31 -5.14 2.25 -0.05
N VAL A 32 -5.93 3.19 0.41
CA VAL A 32 -6.89 3.01 1.50
C VAL A 32 -8.26 3.44 1.00
N TYR A 33 -9.27 2.57 1.05
CA TYR A 33 -10.63 2.91 0.65
C TYR A 33 -11.14 4.10 1.46
N ARG A 34 -11.65 5.13 0.77
CA ARG A 34 -12.19 6.32 1.45
C ARG A 34 -13.45 6.03 2.26
N ALA A 35 -14.23 5.04 1.83
CA ALA A 35 -15.50 4.68 2.45
C ALA A 35 -15.31 3.95 3.79
N THR A 36 -14.34 3.04 3.87
CA THR A 36 -14.13 2.17 5.05
C THR A 36 -12.88 2.52 5.85
N ASN A 37 -11.98 3.33 5.28
CA ASN A 37 -10.61 3.55 5.79
C ASN A 37 -9.79 2.26 5.90
N GLU A 38 -10.15 1.22 5.14
CA GLU A 38 -9.41 -0.04 5.07
C GLU A 38 -8.41 -0.03 3.91
N PRO A 39 -7.22 -0.64 4.06
CA PRO A 39 -6.27 -0.78 2.96
C PRO A 39 -6.85 -1.63 1.83
N ILE A 40 -6.50 -1.30 0.59
CA ILE A 40 -6.90 -2.10 -0.57
C ILE A 40 -6.15 -3.45 -0.58
N PRO A 41 -6.75 -4.51 -1.17
CA PRO A 41 -6.10 -5.81 -1.25
C PRO A 41 -4.73 -5.72 -1.97
N PRO A 42 -3.66 -6.34 -1.45
CA PRO A 42 -2.33 -6.29 -2.07
C PRO A 42 -2.29 -6.95 -3.46
N HIS A 43 -3.18 -7.92 -3.70
CA HIS A 43 -3.30 -8.65 -4.96
C HIS A 43 -4.45 -8.13 -5.86
N LEU A 44 -4.94 -6.92 -5.60
CA LEU A 44 -5.93 -6.32 -6.48
C LEU A 44 -5.36 -6.16 -7.90
N ILE A 45 -6.15 -6.50 -8.91
CA ILE A 45 -5.73 -6.37 -10.31
C ILE A 45 -5.48 -4.90 -10.66
N LYS A 46 -4.57 -4.67 -11.61
CA LYS A 46 -4.15 -3.32 -11.98
C LYS A 46 -5.33 -2.46 -12.44
N GLU A 47 -6.21 -3.04 -13.25
CA GLU A 47 -7.38 -2.35 -13.81
C GLU A 47 -8.27 -1.80 -12.70
N GLU A 48 -8.45 -2.57 -11.63
CA GLU A 48 -9.26 -2.17 -10.49
C GLU A 48 -8.53 -1.13 -9.63
N CYS A 49 -7.22 -1.26 -9.41
CA CYS A 49 -6.43 -0.21 -8.76
C CYS A 49 -6.51 1.12 -9.52
N ASP A 50 -6.34 1.08 -10.83
CA ASP A 50 -6.39 2.27 -11.68
C ASP A 50 -7.79 2.90 -11.64
N ARG A 51 -8.85 2.09 -11.69
CA ARG A 51 -10.23 2.53 -11.53
C ARG A 51 -10.46 3.25 -10.19
N LEU A 52 -10.00 2.65 -9.09
CA LEU A 52 -10.14 3.23 -7.75
C LEU A 52 -9.41 4.56 -7.59
N VAL A 53 -8.23 4.71 -8.20
CA VAL A 53 -7.49 5.99 -8.22
C VAL A 53 -8.26 7.02 -9.07
N LEU A 54 -8.72 6.63 -10.25
CA LEU A 54 -9.38 7.50 -11.22
C LEU A 54 -10.74 8.01 -10.70
N GLU A 55 -11.48 7.14 -10.01
CA GLU A 55 -12.74 7.47 -9.33
C GLU A 55 -12.53 8.14 -7.96
N ASN A 56 -11.28 8.41 -7.53
CA ASN A 56 -10.95 8.96 -6.21
C ASN A 56 -11.53 8.13 -5.04
N MET A 57 -11.69 6.82 -5.21
CA MET A 57 -12.25 5.91 -4.21
C MET A 57 -11.24 5.48 -3.14
N ILE A 58 -9.96 5.79 -3.34
CA ILE A 58 -8.88 5.50 -2.39
C ILE A 58 -8.03 6.73 -2.05
N TYR A 59 -7.35 6.67 -0.90
CA TYR A 59 -6.21 7.51 -0.55
C TYR A 59 -4.91 6.79 -0.91
N GLY A 60 -4.12 7.38 -1.81
CA GLY A 60 -2.85 6.80 -2.26
C GLY A 60 -2.76 6.70 -3.79
N CYS A 61 -1.69 6.08 -4.29
CA CYS A 61 -1.43 5.98 -5.72
C CYS A 61 -1.89 4.66 -6.36
N GLY A 62 -2.42 3.71 -5.59
CA GLY A 62 -2.84 2.38 -6.06
C GLY A 62 -1.71 1.47 -6.54
N LYS A 63 -0.46 1.95 -6.56
CA LYS A 63 0.69 1.20 -7.04
C LYS A 63 1.22 0.21 -6.00
N PRO A 64 1.69 -0.98 -6.44
CA PRO A 64 2.30 -1.95 -5.58
C PRO A 64 3.71 -1.52 -5.17
N PHE A 65 4.11 -1.91 -3.97
CA PHE A 65 5.44 -1.78 -3.44
C PHE A 65 5.73 -2.96 -2.51
N MET A 66 7.01 -3.27 -2.33
CA MET A 66 7.48 -4.31 -1.43
C MET A 66 8.14 -3.69 -0.21
N VAL A 67 8.00 -4.30 0.96
CA VAL A 67 8.73 -3.93 2.17
C VAL A 67 9.91 -4.87 2.35
N ASN A 68 11.12 -4.33 2.34
CA ASN A 68 12.34 -5.12 2.56
C ASN A 68 12.50 -5.50 4.04
N HIS A 69 13.53 -6.30 4.36
CA HIS A 69 13.82 -6.69 5.75
C HIS A 69 14.22 -5.51 6.66
N GLU A 70 14.62 -4.38 6.07
CA GLU A 70 14.97 -3.14 6.78
C GLU A 70 13.76 -2.23 7.00
N ILE A 71 12.54 -2.71 6.71
CA ILE A 71 11.29 -1.95 6.83
C ILE A 71 11.34 -0.69 5.97
N GLN A 72 11.77 -0.84 4.72
CA GLN A 72 11.75 0.20 3.70
C GLN A 72 10.86 -0.24 2.55
N ALA A 73 10.02 0.69 2.07
CA ALA A 73 9.17 0.47 0.92
C ALA A 73 9.96 0.68 -0.37
N VAL A 74 10.07 -0.37 -1.17
CA VAL A 74 10.79 -0.44 -2.44
C VAL A 74 9.77 -0.60 -3.55
N ALA A 75 9.89 0.19 -4.62
CA ALA A 75 9.00 0.06 -5.77
C ALA A 75 9.21 -1.32 -6.41
N CYS A 76 8.11 -2.03 -6.66
CA CYS A 76 8.14 -3.22 -7.51
C CYS A 76 7.25 -2.99 -8.73
N ASP A 77 7.73 -3.46 -9.88
CA ASP A 77 6.88 -3.62 -11.04
C ASP A 77 6.05 -4.90 -10.85
N TYR A 78 4.77 -4.80 -11.17
CA TYR A 78 3.74 -5.82 -10.96
C TYR A 78 4.24 -7.23 -11.31
N ILE A 79 4.07 -8.18 -10.38
CA ILE A 79 4.23 -9.63 -10.63
C ILE A 79 2.97 -10.13 -11.32
#